data_AF-A0A4Q4U8V5-F1
#
_entry.id   AF-A0A4Q4U8V5-F1
#
_cell.length_a   1.000
_cell.length_b   1.000
_cell.length_c   1.000
_cell.angle_alpha   90.00
_cell.angle_beta   90.00
_cell.angle_gamma   90.00
#
_symmetry.space_group_name_H-M   'P 1'
#
loop_
_entity.id
_entity.type
_entity.pdbx_description
1 polymer ?
#
loop_
_entity_poly.entity_id
_entity_poly.type
_entity_poly.pdbx_seq_one_letter_code
_entity_poly.pdbx_strand_id
1 'polypeptide(L)'
;MDSYLLEAATGHNIEFAMQKYLLLQNQHEELLQQLHDLRPTYTTSPTAVTSPSLSPTRSFSGSPPFRNHQRSSGYSGTRSGYRGSHSMLQPVLDESLVEEMAAGEQKLSDVNEGIKRALTELLNCETVRKDRAMRTWVQSRLMDTEKELRSGRRRRSSGGLD
;
A
#
# COMPACT_ATOMS: atom_id res chain seq x y z
N MET A 1 -38.49 -29.03 -13.40
CA MET A 1 -37.36 -28.85 -14.34
C MET A 1 -36.61 -27.53 -14.09
N ASP A 2 -37.23 -26.57 -13.42
CA ASP A 2 -36.66 -25.23 -13.19
C ASP A 2 -35.44 -25.18 -12.26
N SER A 3 -35.30 -26.14 -11.34
CA SER A 3 -34.18 -26.20 -10.38
C SER A 3 -32.81 -26.36 -11.06
N TYR A 4 -32.73 -27.16 -12.13
CA TYR A 4 -31.48 -27.43 -12.85
C TYR A 4 -31.01 -26.25 -13.70
N LEU A 5 -31.95 -25.47 -14.26
CA LEU A 5 -31.63 -24.26 -15.03
C LEU A 5 -31.11 -23.13 -14.13
N LEU A 6 -31.70 -22.97 -12.94
CA LEU A 6 -31.23 -22.00 -11.96
C LEU A 6 -29.82 -22.35 -11.47
N GLU A 7 -29.55 -23.64 -11.21
CA GLU A 7 -28.25 -24.11 -10.75
C GLU A 7 -27.16 -23.93 -11.81
N ALA A 8 -27.43 -24.29 -13.07
CA ALA A 8 -26.49 -24.09 -14.18
C ALA A 8 -26.18 -22.61 -14.44
N ALA A 9 -27.18 -21.72 -14.34
CA ALA A 9 -26.99 -20.28 -14.51
C ALA A 9 -26.18 -19.68 -13.35
N THR A 10 -26.35 -20.15 -12.12
CA THR A 10 -25.54 -19.68 -10.98
C THR A 10 -24.08 -20.09 -11.07
N GLY A 11 -23.80 -21.31 -11.57
CA GLY A 11 -22.44 -21.78 -11.80
C GLY A 11 -21.68 -20.92 -12.83
N HIS A 12 -22.32 -20.60 -13.95
CA HIS A 12 -21.72 -19.77 -15.00
C HIS A 12 -21.40 -18.35 -14.52
N ASN A 13 -22.27 -17.74 -13.70
CA ASN A 13 -22.01 -16.41 -13.16
C ASN A 13 -20.80 -16.39 -12.21
N ILE A 14 -20.65 -17.43 -11.38
CA ILE A 14 -19.49 -17.56 -10.48
C ILE A 14 -18.21 -17.76 -11.28
N GLU A 15 -18.23 -18.67 -12.25
CA GLU A 15 -17.09 -18.95 -13.10
C GLU A 15 -16.63 -17.71 -13.85
N PHE A 16 -17.57 -16.98 -14.47
CA PHE A 16 -17.27 -15.75 -15.18
C PHE A 16 -16.69 -14.67 -14.25
N ALA A 17 -17.31 -14.43 -13.09
CA ALA A 17 -16.82 -13.44 -12.13
C ALA A 17 -15.45 -13.83 -11.56
N MET A 18 -15.20 -15.13 -11.34
CA MET A 18 -13.90 -15.64 -10.90
C MET A 18 -12.83 -15.47 -11.97
N GLN A 19 -13.12 -15.83 -13.23
CA GLN A 19 -12.20 -15.64 -14.36
C GLN A 19 -11.83 -14.17 -14.53
N LYS A 20 -12.82 -13.28 -14.46
CA LYS A 20 -12.63 -11.83 -14.50
C LYS A 20 -11.75 -11.35 -13.35
N TYR A 21 -12.00 -11.83 -12.13
CA TYR A 21 -11.16 -11.53 -10.97
C TYR A 21 -9.70 -11.94 -11.19
N LEU A 22 -9.45 -13.17 -11.65
CA LEU A 22 -8.10 -13.68 -11.90
C LEU A 22 -7.35 -12.87 -12.97
N LEU A 23 -8.05 -12.52 -14.06
CA LEU A 23 -7.48 -11.68 -15.12
C LEU A 23 -7.07 -10.30 -14.59
N LEU A 24 -7.97 -9.65 -13.84
CA LEU A 24 -7.70 -8.33 -13.27
C LEU A 24 -6.60 -8.37 -12.20
N GLN A 25 -6.53 -9.45 -11.42
CA GLN A 25 -5.46 -9.66 -10.45
C GLN A 25 -4.10 -9.76 -11.12
N ASN A 26 -4.02 -10.48 -12.25
CA ASN A 26 -2.79 -10.56 -13.03
C ASN A 26 -2.37 -9.20 -13.60
N GLN A 27 -3.33 -8.43 -14.14
CA GLN A 27 -3.08 -7.06 -14.61
C GLN A 27 -2.63 -6.13 -13.48
N HIS A 28 -3.20 -6.28 -12.27
CA HIS A 28 -2.81 -5.52 -11.10
C HIS A 28 -1.35 -5.80 -10.70
N GLU A 29 -0.95 -7.07 -10.68
CA GLU A 29 0.44 -7.47 -10.38
C GLU A 29 1.43 -6.93 -11.41
N GLU A 30 1.08 -6.98 -12.70
CA GLU A 30 1.90 -6.41 -13.78
C GLU A 30 2.08 -4.90 -13.62
N LEU A 31 1.00 -4.16 -13.32
CA LEU A 31 1.07 -2.72 -13.12
C LEU A 31 1.89 -2.34 -11.88
N LEU A 32 1.79 -3.10 -10.80
CA LEU A 32 2.64 -2.89 -9.62
C LEU A 32 4.12 -3.09 -9.96
N GLN A 33 4.45 -4.10 -10.76
CA GLN A 33 5.81 -4.34 -11.22
C GLN A 33 6.31 -3.18 -12.10
N GLN A 34 5.51 -2.74 -13.07
CA GLN A 34 5.84 -1.61 -13.94
C GLN A 34 6.09 -0.32 -13.14
N LEU A 35 5.22 0.00 -12.19
CA LEU A 35 5.39 1.18 -11.31
C LEU A 35 6.61 1.06 -10.40
N HIS A 36 6.97 -0.16 -9.97
CA HIS A 36 8.17 -0.40 -9.20
C HIS A 36 9.44 -0.17 -10.04
N ASP A 37 9.43 -0.60 -11.30
CA ASP A 37 10.58 -0.44 -12.22
C ASP A 37 10.75 1.02 -12.69
N LEU A 38 9.64 1.74 -12.86
CA LEU A 38 9.63 3.18 -13.15
C LEU A 38 10.07 4.03 -11.96
N ARG A 39 10.09 3.48 -10.73
CA ARG A 39 10.55 4.22 -9.55
C ARG A 39 12.05 4.49 -9.72
N PRO A 40 12.47 5.75 -9.91
CA PRO A 40 13.87 6.02 -10.16
C PRO A 40 14.69 5.68 -8.92
N THR A 41 15.80 4.98 -9.11
CA THR A 41 16.83 4.70 -8.11
C THR A 41 17.64 5.96 -7.76
N TYR A 42 16.99 7.10 -7.47
CA TYR A 42 17.68 8.26 -6.86
C TYR A 42 17.52 8.33 -5.34
N THR A 43 17.04 7.26 -4.69
CA THR A 43 17.12 7.15 -3.24
C THR A 43 18.48 6.58 -2.86
N THR A 44 19.44 7.49 -2.65
CA THR A 44 20.62 7.36 -1.76
C THR A 44 21.22 5.96 -1.60
N SER A 45 22.44 5.80 -2.10
CA SER A 45 23.43 4.80 -1.68
C SER A 45 23.22 4.34 -0.23
N PRO A 46 23.03 3.03 0.05
CA PRO A 46 23.09 2.53 1.40
C PRO A 46 24.55 2.60 1.83
N THR A 47 24.91 3.53 2.71
CA THR A 47 26.14 3.38 3.49
C THR A 47 25.97 2.11 4.32
N ALA A 48 26.57 1.03 3.83
CA ALA A 48 26.73 -0.23 4.54
C ALA A 48 27.51 0.04 5.83
N VAL A 49 26.81 0.02 6.96
CA VAL A 49 27.41 -0.23 8.27
C VAL A 49 26.71 -1.45 8.87
N THR A 50 27.30 -2.59 8.54
CA THR A 50 27.46 -3.80 9.35
C THR A 50 26.57 -3.98 10.60
N SER A 51 25.80 -5.08 10.51
CA SER A 51 25.63 -6.15 11.51
C SER A 51 24.44 -6.11 12.49
N PRO A 52 23.65 -7.20 12.54
CA PRO A 52 22.61 -7.46 13.53
C PRO A 52 23.20 -8.23 14.73
N SER A 53 22.74 -7.93 15.95
CA SER A 53 22.88 -8.86 17.09
C SER A 53 21.50 -9.09 17.69
N LEU A 54 21.03 -10.33 17.56
CA LEU A 54 19.88 -10.87 18.26
C LEU A 54 20.36 -11.33 19.64
N SER A 55 19.63 -10.98 20.71
CA SER A 55 18.86 -11.97 21.51
C SER A 55 18.36 -11.40 22.85
N PRO A 56 17.31 -12.01 23.44
CA PRO A 56 16.44 -11.42 24.45
C PRO A 56 16.67 -11.97 25.87
N THR A 57 16.38 -11.17 26.92
CA THR A 57 16.17 -11.72 28.27
C THR A 57 15.09 -10.98 29.03
N ARG A 58 14.21 -11.79 29.62
CA ARG A 58 13.00 -11.51 30.38
C ARG A 58 13.31 -10.82 31.73
N SER A 59 12.37 -10.03 32.25
CA SER A 59 11.62 -10.32 33.51
C SER A 59 11.12 -9.05 34.22
N PHE A 60 9.95 -9.22 34.83
CA PHE A 60 9.16 -8.32 35.69
C PHE A 60 9.91 -7.73 36.89
N SER A 61 9.52 -6.52 37.33
CA SER A 61 9.07 -6.19 38.71
C SER A 61 9.32 -4.71 39.09
N GLY A 62 8.31 -4.08 39.71
CA GLY A 62 8.53 -3.21 40.88
C GLY A 62 8.66 -1.69 40.69
N SER A 63 7.53 -0.99 40.87
CA SER A 63 7.26 0.29 41.59
C SER A 63 8.26 1.49 41.66
N PRO A 64 7.74 2.74 41.82
CA PRO A 64 8.48 4.02 41.69
C PRO A 64 9.09 4.53 43.02
N PRO A 65 9.97 5.56 43.00
CA PRO A 65 9.57 6.85 43.59
C PRO A 65 10.21 8.13 42.99
N PHE A 66 9.61 9.25 43.37
CA PHE A 66 9.95 10.67 43.16
C PHE A 66 11.39 11.11 43.50
N ARG A 67 11.91 12.16 42.82
CA ARG A 67 12.77 13.29 43.32
C ARG A 67 13.23 14.15 42.13
N ASN A 68 12.76 15.39 41.94
CA ASN A 68 13.09 16.68 42.59
C ASN A 68 14.43 17.34 42.16
N HIS A 69 14.30 18.46 41.42
CA HIS A 69 15.05 19.73 41.51
C HIS A 69 16.47 19.95 40.96
N GLN A 70 16.65 21.19 40.45
CA GLN A 70 17.85 22.02 40.17
C GLN A 70 18.45 21.93 38.75
N ARG A 71 18.51 23.01 37.93
CA ARG A 71 19.04 24.41 38.00
C ARG A 71 20.50 24.54 37.48
N SER A 72 20.72 25.65 36.78
CA SER A 72 21.99 26.25 36.29
C SER A 72 22.49 25.70 34.93
N SER A 73 22.41 26.46 33.83
CA SER A 73 23.23 27.63 33.39
C SER A 73 24.63 27.24 32.93
N GLY A 74 24.98 27.51 31.66
CA GLY A 74 26.35 27.36 31.21
C GLY A 74 26.57 27.53 29.70
N TYR A 75 26.79 28.78 29.30
CA TYR A 75 27.82 29.23 28.35
C TYR A 75 27.73 29.00 26.83
N SER A 76 28.12 30.08 26.17
CA SER A 76 28.41 30.37 24.77
C SER A 76 28.78 29.20 23.85
N GLY A 77 28.18 29.27 22.66
CA GLY A 77 28.73 28.75 21.42
C GLY A 77 28.21 29.57 20.25
N THR A 78 28.77 30.76 20.05
CA THR A 78 28.62 31.51 18.79
C THR A 78 29.15 30.64 17.66
N ARG A 79 28.23 30.01 16.92
CA ARG A 79 28.54 29.19 15.75
C ARG A 79 29.08 30.08 14.64
N SER A 80 30.40 30.10 14.55
CA SER A 80 31.16 30.49 13.37
C SER A 80 30.72 29.64 12.18
N GLY A 81 30.65 30.30 11.03
CA GLY A 81 29.96 29.84 9.85
C GLY A 81 30.51 28.56 9.24
N TYR A 82 29.61 27.83 8.62
CA TYR A 82 29.88 27.20 7.34
C TYR A 82 28.75 27.60 6.40
N ARG A 83 29.05 28.49 5.46
CA ARG A 83 28.36 28.60 4.18
C ARG A 83 28.51 27.25 3.48
N GLY A 84 27.68 26.29 3.85
CA GLY A 84 27.44 25.10 3.05
C GLY A 84 26.56 25.51 1.89
N SER A 85 27.18 26.11 0.86
CA SER A 85 26.60 26.20 -0.47
C SER A 85 26.53 24.77 -1.03
N HIS A 86 25.67 23.93 -0.45
CA HIS A 86 25.19 22.76 -1.15
C HIS A 86 24.31 23.31 -2.27
N SER A 87 24.93 23.47 -3.44
CA SER A 87 24.22 23.37 -4.70
C SER A 87 23.55 22.00 -4.70
N MET A 88 22.39 21.93 -4.05
CA MET A 88 21.42 20.86 -4.24
C MET A 88 21.00 21.07 -5.69
N LEU A 89 21.74 20.45 -6.61
CA LEU A 89 21.22 20.18 -7.94
C LEU A 89 19.91 19.47 -7.66
N GLN A 90 18.80 20.20 -7.80
CA GLN A 90 17.48 19.59 -7.74
C GLN A 90 17.54 18.44 -8.73
N PRO A 91 17.18 17.21 -8.33
CA PRO A 91 16.94 16.16 -9.30
C PRO A 91 15.98 16.76 -10.31
N VAL A 92 16.43 16.90 -11.56
CA VAL A 92 15.54 17.25 -12.66
C VAL A 92 14.55 16.11 -12.69
N LEU A 93 13.38 16.34 -12.09
CA LEU A 93 12.23 15.45 -12.23
C LEU A 93 11.94 15.43 -13.71
N ASP A 94 12.22 14.30 -14.33
CA ASP A 94 11.78 14.07 -15.69
C ASP A 94 10.25 14.11 -15.68
N GLU A 95 9.67 15.21 -16.16
CA GLU A 95 8.23 15.43 -16.21
C GLU A 95 7.52 14.28 -16.93
N SER A 96 8.19 13.67 -17.93
CA SER A 96 7.71 12.48 -18.64
C SER A 96 7.54 11.28 -17.71
N LEU A 97 8.49 11.05 -16.79
CA LEU A 97 8.43 9.93 -15.84
C LEU A 97 7.36 10.16 -14.78
N VAL A 98 7.16 11.40 -14.36
CA VAL A 98 6.08 11.77 -13.43
C VAL A 98 4.71 11.54 -14.06
N GLU A 99 4.53 11.91 -15.32
CA GLU A 99 3.29 11.67 -16.06
C GLU A 99 3.04 10.18 -16.27
N GLU A 100 4.07 9.40 -16.64
CA GLU A 100 3.97 7.95 -16.78
C GLU A 100 3.60 7.26 -15.46
N MET A 101 4.20 7.69 -14.34
CA MET A 101 3.86 7.19 -13.02
C MET A 101 2.42 7.53 -12.63
N ALA A 102 1.96 8.76 -12.90
CA ALA A 102 0.58 9.17 -12.64
C ALA A 102 -0.43 8.38 -13.49
N ALA A 103 -0.13 8.16 -14.77
CA ALA A 103 -0.95 7.35 -15.67
C ALA A 103 -1.01 5.89 -15.21
N GLY A 104 0.12 5.31 -14.80
CA GLY A 104 0.19 3.97 -14.23
C GLY A 104 -0.61 3.83 -12.93
N GLU A 105 -0.51 4.81 -12.02
CA GLU A 105 -1.31 4.84 -10.77
C GLU A 105 -2.82 4.99 -11.05
N GLN A 106 -3.21 5.75 -12.07
CA GLN A 106 -4.60 5.87 -12.49
C GLN A 106 -5.11 4.53 -13.04
N LYS A 107 -4.34 3.88 -13.92
CA LYS A 107 -4.68 2.56 -14.46
C LYS A 107 -4.80 1.50 -13.34
N LEU A 108 -3.90 1.55 -12.35
CA LEU A 108 -3.98 0.68 -11.17
C LEU A 108 -5.28 0.91 -10.38
N SER A 109 -5.70 2.18 -10.22
CA SER A 109 -6.98 2.53 -9.59
C SER A 109 -8.17 1.95 -10.36
N ASP A 110 -8.16 2.01 -11.69
CA ASP A 110 -9.25 1.50 -12.53
C ASP A 110 -9.36 -0.03 -12.49
N VAL A 111 -8.21 -0.72 -12.52
CA VAL A 111 -8.14 -2.18 -12.35
C VAL A 111 -8.66 -2.58 -10.97
N ASN A 112 -8.27 -1.87 -9.91
CA ASN A 112 -8.77 -2.13 -8.55
C ASN A 112 -10.29 -1.92 -8.43
N GLU A 113 -10.89 -0.93 -9.10
CA GLU A 113 -12.35 -0.81 -9.21
C GLU A 113 -12.96 -2.00 -9.98
N GLY A 114 -12.26 -2.51 -11.00
CA GLY A 114 -12.59 -3.77 -11.68
C GLY A 114 -12.65 -4.96 -10.74
N ILE A 115 -11.57 -5.18 -9.97
CA ILE A 115 -11.44 -6.27 -8.99
C ILE A 115 -12.58 -6.18 -7.97
N LYS A 116 -12.82 -4.98 -7.43
CA LYS A 116 -13.91 -4.73 -6.50
C LYS A 116 -15.28 -5.15 -7.07
N ARG A 117 -15.57 -4.79 -8.33
CA ARG A 117 -16.83 -5.19 -8.99
C ARG A 117 -16.92 -6.72 -9.13
N ALA A 118 -15.86 -7.38 -9.59
CA ALA A 118 -15.86 -8.84 -9.75
C ALA A 118 -16.03 -9.58 -8.40
N LEU A 119 -15.37 -9.12 -7.34
CA LEU A 119 -15.55 -9.68 -5.99
C LEU A 119 -16.96 -9.45 -5.45
N THR A 120 -17.56 -8.29 -5.75
CA THR A 120 -18.95 -8.00 -5.37
C THR A 120 -19.93 -8.90 -6.13
N GLU A 121 -19.70 -9.12 -7.43
CA GLU A 121 -20.46 -10.08 -8.26
C GLU A 121 -20.36 -11.51 -7.68
N LEU A 122 -19.18 -11.93 -7.22
CA LEU A 122 -19.00 -13.21 -6.53
C LEU A 122 -19.82 -13.31 -5.24
N LEU A 123 -19.87 -12.27 -4.42
CA LEU A 123 -20.70 -12.26 -3.19
C LEU A 123 -22.20 -12.31 -3.48
N ASN A 124 -22.63 -11.84 -4.66
CA ASN A 124 -24.02 -11.92 -5.10
C ASN A 124 -24.42 -13.31 -5.59
N CYS A 125 -23.47 -14.21 -5.81
CA CYS A 125 -23.75 -15.56 -6.28
C CYS A 125 -24.23 -16.49 -5.16
N GLU A 126 -25.27 -17.26 -5.42
CA GLU A 126 -25.94 -18.12 -4.42
C GLU A 126 -24.99 -19.14 -3.76
N THR A 127 -24.13 -19.79 -4.54
CA THR A 127 -23.18 -20.78 -4.04
C THR A 127 -22.17 -20.16 -3.07
N VAL A 128 -21.65 -18.98 -3.41
CA VAL A 128 -20.76 -18.21 -2.52
C VAL A 128 -21.55 -17.78 -1.28
N ARG A 129 -22.79 -17.31 -1.42
CA ARG A 129 -23.66 -16.93 -0.28
C ARG A 129 -23.95 -18.09 0.69
N LYS A 130 -23.84 -19.34 0.24
CA LYS A 130 -23.99 -20.54 1.08
C LYS A 130 -22.67 -21.01 1.67
N ASP A 131 -21.56 -20.85 0.94
CA ASP A 131 -20.21 -21.22 1.42
C ASP A 131 -19.55 -20.14 2.30
N ARG A 132 -19.48 -20.40 3.61
CA ARG A 132 -18.89 -19.46 4.59
C ARG A 132 -17.40 -19.20 4.33
N ALA A 133 -16.66 -20.22 3.94
CA ALA A 133 -15.22 -20.08 3.70
C ALA A 133 -14.99 -19.19 2.48
N MET A 134 -15.71 -19.45 1.38
CA MET A 134 -15.63 -18.64 0.17
C MET A 134 -16.04 -17.19 0.43
N ARG A 135 -17.15 -16.93 1.15
CA ARG A 135 -17.51 -15.55 1.53
C ARG A 135 -16.40 -14.85 2.28
N THR A 136 -15.82 -15.50 3.29
CA THR A 136 -14.78 -14.90 4.14
C THR A 136 -13.54 -14.57 3.31
N TRP A 137 -13.18 -15.43 2.36
CA TRP A 137 -12.09 -15.19 1.44
C TRP A 137 -12.38 -14.00 0.51
N VAL A 138 -13.54 -13.96 -0.16
CA VAL A 138 -13.94 -12.86 -1.06
C VAL A 138 -14.00 -11.53 -0.29
N GLN A 139 -14.56 -11.53 0.92
CA GLN A 139 -14.63 -10.35 1.78
C GLN A 139 -13.24 -9.87 2.20
N SER A 140 -12.33 -10.76 2.59
CA SER A 140 -10.94 -10.39 2.92
C SER A 140 -10.27 -9.71 1.72
N ARG A 141 -10.40 -10.28 0.52
CA ARG A 141 -9.86 -9.68 -0.70
C ARG A 141 -10.48 -8.33 -1.02
N LEU A 142 -11.79 -8.19 -0.83
CA LEU A 142 -12.48 -6.92 -1.03
C LEU A 142 -11.93 -5.83 -0.11
N MET A 143 -11.71 -6.15 1.17
CA MET A 143 -11.13 -5.22 2.14
C MET A 143 -9.71 -4.79 1.76
N ASP A 144 -8.89 -5.72 1.25
CA ASP A 144 -7.54 -5.43 0.77
C ASP A 144 -7.59 -4.47 -0.43
N THR A 145 -8.41 -4.77 -1.44
CA THR A 145 -8.59 -3.90 -2.63
C THR A 145 -9.10 -2.50 -2.25
N GLU A 146 -10.06 -2.41 -1.32
CA GLU A 146 -10.56 -1.11 -0.85
C GLU A 146 -9.52 -0.31 -0.06
N LYS A 147 -8.64 -0.99 0.69
CA LYS A 147 -7.52 -0.36 1.39
C LYS A 147 -6.52 0.24 0.39
N GLU A 148 -6.24 -0.43 -0.71
CA GLU A 148 -5.39 0.08 -1.77
C GLU A 148 -6.00 1.30 -2.47
N LEU A 149 -7.29 1.24 -2.85
CA LEU A 149 -8.02 2.37 -3.44
C LEU A 149 -8.01 3.60 -2.53
N ARG A 150 -8.16 3.40 -1.22
CA ARG A 150 -8.08 4.48 -0.22
C ARG A 150 -6.67 5.06 -0.11
N SER A 151 -5.65 4.21 -0.18
CA SER A 151 -4.24 4.63 -0.08
C SER A 151 -3.84 5.46 -1.30
N GLY A 152 -4.22 5.05 -2.51
CA GLY A 152 -3.98 5.81 -3.74
C GLY A 152 -4.68 7.17 -3.73
N ARG A 153 -5.94 7.23 -3.27
CA ARG A 153 -6.71 8.48 -3.19
C ARG A 153 -6.03 9.51 -2.28
N ARG A 154 -5.50 9.06 -1.13
CA ARG A 154 -4.78 9.92 -0.18
C ARG A 154 -3.53 10.56 -0.78
N ARG A 155 -2.74 9.77 -1.53
CA ARG A 155 -1.52 10.25 -2.19
C ARG A 155 -1.82 11.35 -3.21
N ARG A 156 -2.89 11.20 -3.98
CA ARG A 156 -3.35 12.22 -4.95
C ARG A 156 -3.86 13.49 -4.27
N SER A 157 -4.58 13.37 -3.15
CA SER A 157 -5.10 14.54 -2.42
C SER A 157 -4.03 15.37 -1.71
N SER A 158 -2.86 14.79 -1.39
CA SER A 158 -1.76 15.49 -0.72
C SER A 158 -0.82 16.25 -1.68
N GLY A 159 -0.95 16.05 -2.99
CA GLY A 159 -0.15 16.73 -4.02
C GLY A 159 -0.77 18.01 -4.59
N GLY A 160 -2.01 18.33 -4.20
CA GLY A 160 -2.66 19.61 -4.54
C GLY A 160 -2.37 20.67 -3.48
N LEU A 161 -1.14 21.19 -3.47
CA LEU A 161 -0.83 22.45 -2.80
C LEU A 161 -0.46 23.48 -3.88
N ASP A 162 -1.15 24.62 -3.78
CA ASP A 162 -1.11 25.85 -4.57
C ASP A 162 0.27 26.26 -5.12
#